data_AF-A0A968MG46-F1
#
_entry.id   AF-A0A968MG46-F1
#
_cell.length_a   1.000
_cell.length_b   1.000
_cell.length_c   1.000
_cell.angle_alpha   90.00
_cell.angle_beta   90.00
_cell.angle_gamma   90.00
#
_symmetry.space_group_name_H-M   'P 1'
#
loop_
_entity.id
_entity.type
_entity.pdbx_description
1 polymer ?
#
loop_
_entity_poly.entity_id
_entity_poly.type
_entity_poly.pdbx_seq_one_letter_code
_entity_poly.pdbx_strand_id
1 'polypeptide(L)'
;SIGIIECLTQKEVAEIDREGERRNETVEPFTSFFASRVQKDMNNSNTRLGGIFTATNRDLPGSVLTDNFLASAYTGGLDFNHQWKNKTYYINLSGAFSHLAGSETAINNLQTSAPHFSPETK
;
A
#
# COMPACT_ATOMS: atom_id res chain seq x y z
N SER A 1 -13.48 -17.47 1.78
CA SER A 1 -12.12 -17.65 1.25
C SER A 1 -11.14 -16.91 2.13
N ILE A 2 -9.89 -17.36 2.13
CA ILE A 2 -8.75 -16.69 2.77
C ILE A 2 -7.62 -16.71 1.74
N GLY A 3 -6.93 -15.59 1.58
CA GLY A 3 -5.75 -15.45 0.73
C GLY A 3 -4.69 -14.64 1.45
N ILE A 4 -3.44 -15.11 1.40
CA ILE A 4 -2.28 -14.47 2.01
C ILE A 4 -1.13 -14.57 1.01
N ILE A 5 -0.42 -13.46 0.81
CA ILE A 5 0.77 -13.36 -0.03
C ILE A 5 1.81 -12.53 0.73
N GLU A 6 3.04 -12.99 0.71
CA GLU A 6 4.20 -12.27 1.23
C GLU A 6 5.31 -12.29 0.17
N CYS A 7 5.90 -11.13 -0.09
CA CYS A 7 7.00 -10.94 -1.03
C CYS A 7 8.09 -10.10 -0.36
N LEU A 8 9.35 -10.43 -0.65
CA LEU A 8 10.51 -9.67 -0.17
C LEU A 8 11.36 -9.27 -1.37
N THR A 9 11.94 -8.08 -1.35
CA THR A 9 12.99 -7.66 -2.28
C THR A 9 14.33 -7.65 -1.57
N GLN A 10 15.40 -8.00 -2.28
CA GLN A 10 16.75 -7.93 -1.74
C GLN A 10 17.30 -6.51 -1.88
N LYS A 11 18.19 -6.11 -0.98
CA LYS A 11 18.94 -4.86 -1.12
C LYS A 11 19.86 -4.94 -2.34
N GLU A 12 19.78 -3.96 -3.24
CA GLU A 12 20.66 -3.81 -4.40
C GLU A 12 21.49 -2.53 -4.32
N VAL A 13 22.77 -2.65 -4.65
CA VAL A 13 23.75 -1.56 -4.63
C VAL A 13 24.34 -1.41 -6.03
N ALA A 14 24.33 -0.19 -6.55
CA ALA A 14 24.94 0.16 -7.82
C ALA A 14 26.17 1.06 -7.60
N GLU A 15 27.19 0.85 -8.43
CA GLU A 15 28.33 1.77 -8.55
C GLU A 15 27.94 2.87 -9.55
N ILE A 16 27.98 4.12 -9.10
CA ILE A 16 27.72 5.31 -9.91
C ILE A 16 29.06 5.97 -10.18
N ASP A 17 29.42 6.14 -11.46
CA ASP A 17 30.59 6.91 -11.90
C ASP A 17 30.12 8.27 -12.44
N ARG A 18 30.64 9.35 -11.85
CA ARG A 18 30.41 10.71 -12.33
C ARG A 18 31.75 11.41 -12.48
N GLU A 19 32.14 11.68 -13.73
CA GLU A 19 33.38 12.40 -14.06
C GLU A 19 34.64 11.79 -13.43
N GLY A 20 34.65 10.46 -13.19
CA GLY A 20 35.77 9.74 -12.57
C GLY A 20 35.65 9.55 -11.06
N GLU A 21 34.66 10.16 -10.40
CA GLU A 21 34.32 9.85 -9.01
C GLU A 21 33.32 8.69 -8.95
N ARG A 22 33.73 7.60 -8.29
CA ARG A 22 32.90 6.40 -8.11
C ARG A 22 32.32 6.35 -6.70
N ARG A 23 31.01 6.13 -6.60
CA ARG A 23 30.32 5.91 -5.33
C ARG A 23 29.37 4.72 -5.44
N ASN A 24 29.33 3.91 -4.39
CA ASN A 24 28.32 2.86 -4.22
C ASN A 24 27.08 3.44 -3.56
N GLU A 25 25.93 3.32 -4.22
CA GLU A 25 24.63 3.76 -3.71
C GLU A 25 23.63 2.60 -3.68
N THR A 26 22.79 2.56 -2.65
CA THR A 26 21.69 1.61 -2.60
C THR A 26 20.60 2.11 -3.54
N VAL A 27 20.30 1.34 -4.58
CA VAL A 27 19.28 1.68 -5.59
C VAL A 27 17.96 0.97 -5.34
N GLU A 28 17.99 -0.21 -4.74
CA GLU A 28 16.81 -0.90 -4.25
C GLU A 28 16.96 -1.24 -2.76
N PRO A 29 16.11 -0.70 -1.88
CA PRO A 29 16.10 -1.07 -0.48
C PRO A 29 15.51 -2.46 -0.28
N PHE A 30 15.98 -3.16 0.76
CA PHE A 30 15.29 -4.36 1.23
C PHE A 30 13.86 -3.99 1.64
N THR A 31 12.88 -4.61 1.00
CA THR A 31 11.46 -4.31 1.21
C THR A 31 10.66 -5.57 1.46
N SER A 32 9.80 -5.54 2.49
CA SER A 32 8.77 -6.55 2.71
C SER A 32 7.41 -6.02 2.26
N PHE A 33 6.69 -6.85 1.52
CA PHE A 33 5.32 -6.64 1.07
C PHE A 33 4.44 -7.77 1.59
N PHE A 34 3.38 -7.43 2.32
CA PHE A 34 2.41 -8.37 2.84
C PHE A 34 1.01 -7.98 2.38
N ALA A 35 0.23 -8.96 1.92
CA ALA A 35 -1.17 -8.78 1.57
C ALA A 35 -2.00 -9.97 2.06
N SER A 36 -3.12 -9.67 2.71
CA SER A 36 -4.06 -10.67 3.18
C SER A 36 -5.50 -10.24 2.94
N ARG A 37 -6.36 -11.19 2.56
CA ARG A 37 -7.79 -10.97 2.39
C ARG A 37 -8.57 -12.15 2.93
N VAL A 38 -9.61 -11.85 3.71
CA VAL A 38 -10.57 -12.83 4.21
C VAL A 38 -11.96 -12.44 3.76
N GLN A 39 -12.77 -13.43 3.41
CA GLN A 39 -14.15 -13.20 3.01
C GLN A 39 -15.02 -14.39 3.40
N LYS A 40 -16.20 -14.10 3.94
CA LYS A 40 -17.20 -15.11 4.31
C LYS A 40 -18.52 -14.80 3.64
N ASP A 41 -19.05 -15.80 2.94
CA ASP A 41 -20.41 -15.80 2.40
C ASP A 41 -21.31 -16.61 3.35
N MET A 42 -22.53 -16.13 3.55
CA MET A 42 -23.53 -16.68 4.48
C MET A 42 -24.93 -16.57 3.88
N ASN A 43 -25.89 -17.31 4.46
CA ASN A 43 -27.31 -17.25 4.09
C ASN A 43 -27.55 -17.44 2.58
N ASN A 44 -27.06 -18.53 2.01
CA ASN A 44 -27.12 -18.81 0.56
C ASN A 44 -26.57 -17.64 -0.29
N SER A 45 -25.46 -17.07 0.15
CA SER A 45 -24.78 -15.92 -0.48
C SER A 45 -25.60 -14.61 -0.47
N ASN A 46 -26.61 -14.51 0.39
CA ASN A 46 -27.32 -13.25 0.62
C ASN A 46 -26.53 -12.29 1.51
N THR A 47 -25.58 -12.78 2.33
CA THR A 47 -24.70 -11.92 3.13
C THR A 47 -23.25 -12.25 2.84
N ARG A 48 -22.44 -11.21 2.59
CA ARG A 48 -21.01 -11.28 2.39
C ARG A 48 -20.33 -10.26 3.28
N LEU A 49 -19.31 -10.71 3.99
CA LEU A 49 -18.42 -9.85 4.78
C LEU A 49 -16.98 -10.17 4.38
N GLY A 50 -16.23 -9.13 4.06
CA GLY A 50 -14.84 -9.21 3.63
C GLY A 50 -13.97 -8.19 4.36
N GLY A 51 -12.68 -8.53 4.44
CA GLY A 51 -11.65 -7.64 4.95
C GLY A 51 -10.34 -7.86 4.22
N ILE A 52 -9.62 -6.78 3.98
CA ILE A 52 -8.28 -6.79 3.39
C ILE A 52 -7.32 -6.01 4.27
N PHE A 53 -6.09 -6.49 4.37
CA PHE A 53 -5.00 -5.80 5.04
C PHE A 53 -3.72 -5.96 4.23
N THR A 54 -3.01 -4.86 4.07
CA THR A 54 -1.74 -4.79 3.35
C THR A 54 -0.73 -4.01 4.18
N ALA A 55 0.53 -4.47 4.15
CA ALA A 55 1.64 -3.82 4.82
C ALA A 55 2.85 -3.78 3.88
N THR A 56 3.59 -2.68 3.94
CA THR A 56 4.86 -2.52 3.25
C THR A 56 5.84 -1.92 4.23
N ASN A 57 7.02 -2.53 4.35
CA ASN A 57 8.08 -2.08 5.25
C ASN A 57 9.41 -2.07 4.48
N ARG A 58 10.11 -0.94 4.49
CA ARG A 58 11.38 -0.73 3.78
C ARG A 58 12.50 -0.40 4.75
N ASP A 59 13.66 -1.00 4.55
CA ASP A 59 14.90 -0.54 5.16
C ASP A 59 15.57 0.49 4.23
N LEU A 60 15.62 1.75 4.65
CA LEU A 60 16.06 2.88 3.83
C LEU A 60 17.44 3.40 4.29
N PRO A 61 18.56 2.81 3.82
CA PRO A 61 19.88 3.29 4.16
C PRO A 61 20.21 4.59 3.41
N GLY A 62 20.50 5.65 4.16
CA GLY A 62 20.94 6.94 3.62
C GLY A 62 19.82 7.95 3.35
N SER A 63 20.20 9.22 3.14
CA SER A 63 19.26 10.34 2.99
C SER A 63 18.43 10.25 1.70
N VAL A 64 19.05 9.88 0.58
CA VAL A 64 18.38 9.84 -0.74
C VAL A 64 17.17 8.90 -0.72
N LEU A 65 17.30 7.69 -0.18
CA LEU A 65 16.18 6.74 -0.10
C LEU A 65 15.14 7.18 0.93
N THR A 66 15.58 7.74 2.06
CA THR A 66 14.69 8.24 3.12
C THR A 66 13.81 9.39 2.62
N ASP A 67 14.33 10.26 1.76
CA ASP A 67 13.62 11.43 1.24
C ASP A 67 12.66 11.11 0.08
N ASN A 68 12.85 9.97 -0.60
CA ASN A 68 12.06 9.61 -1.77
C ASN A 68 11.07 8.46 -1.52
N PHE A 69 11.28 7.64 -0.49
CA PHE A 69 10.44 6.50 -0.18
C PHE A 69 9.82 6.59 1.22
N LEU A 70 8.59 6.08 1.33
CA LEU A 70 7.97 5.83 2.63
C LEU A 70 8.62 4.60 3.27
N ALA A 71 9.01 4.74 4.53
CA ALA A 71 9.59 3.67 5.34
C ALA A 71 8.55 2.58 5.65
N SER A 72 7.30 2.97 5.89
CA SER A 72 6.19 2.01 6.00
C SER A 72 4.87 2.54 5.49
N ALA A 73 4.05 1.63 5.00
CA ALA A 73 2.69 1.90 4.54
C ALA A 73 1.78 0.73 4.92
N TYR A 74 0.70 1.04 5.64
CA TYR A 74 -0.32 0.09 6.05
C TYR A 74 -1.67 0.53 5.49
N THR A 75 -2.38 -0.38 4.84
CA THR A 75 -3.73 -0.12 4.34
C THR A 75 -4.66 -1.26 4.73
N GLY A 76 -5.81 -0.91 5.29
CA GLY A 76 -6.86 -1.85 5.65
C GLY A 76 -8.18 -1.45 5.02
N GLY A 77 -9.03 -2.44 4.76
CA GLY A 77 -10.35 -2.23 4.23
C GLY A 77 -11.34 -3.29 4.66
N LEU A 78 -12.60 -2.91 4.75
CA LEU A 78 -13.72 -3.79 5.06
C LEU A 78 -14.81 -3.60 4.01
N ASP A 79 -15.45 -4.69 3.63
CA ASP A 79 -16.58 -4.69 2.70
C ASP A 79 -17.72 -5.57 3.24
N PHE A 80 -18.94 -5.07 3.15
CA PHE A 80 -20.14 -5.76 3.58
C PHE A 80 -21.22 -5.63 2.50
N ASN A 81 -21.86 -6.74 2.19
CA ASN A 81 -23.01 -6.78 1.32
C ASN A 81 -24.10 -7.66 1.92
N HIS A 82 -25.33 -7.18 1.94
CA HIS A 82 -26.49 -7.96 2.36
C HIS A 82 -27.66 -7.78 1.40
N GLN A 83 -28.35 -8.86 1.08
CA GLN A 83 -29.45 -8.94 0.13
C GLN A 83 -30.65 -9.64 0.76
N TRP A 84 -31.87 -9.16 0.52
CA TRP A 84 -33.10 -9.77 1.03
C TRP A 84 -34.26 -9.67 0.02
N LYS A 85 -35.38 -10.34 0.36
CA LYS A 85 -36.54 -10.55 -0.53
C LYS A 85 -36.13 -11.08 -1.91
N ASN A 86 -35.53 -12.27 -1.93
CA ASN A 86 -35.05 -12.92 -3.16
C ASN A 86 -34.12 -12.01 -3.99
N LYS A 87 -33.25 -11.26 -3.30
CA LYS A 87 -32.27 -10.32 -3.87
C LYS A 87 -32.86 -9.07 -4.54
N THR A 88 -34.13 -8.74 -4.27
CA THR A 88 -34.76 -7.49 -4.76
C THR A 88 -34.18 -6.25 -4.08
N TYR A 89 -33.73 -6.37 -2.83
CA TYR A 89 -33.13 -5.26 -2.08
C TYR A 89 -31.74 -5.65 -1.61
N TYR A 90 -30.85 -4.66 -1.56
CA TYR A 90 -29.50 -4.84 -1.06
C TYR A 90 -28.99 -3.61 -0.31
N ILE A 91 -28.00 -3.85 0.55
CA ILE A 91 -27.15 -2.83 1.14
C ILE A 91 -25.69 -3.20 0.87
N ASN A 92 -24.88 -2.20 0.55
CA ASN A 92 -23.44 -2.34 0.39
C ASN A 92 -22.75 -1.27 1.23
N LEU A 93 -21.79 -1.69 2.04
CA LEU A 93 -20.98 -0.80 2.85
C LEU A 93 -19.53 -1.17 2.61
N SER A 94 -18.69 -0.17 2.36
CA SER A 94 -17.25 -0.34 2.27
C SER A 94 -16.55 0.78 3.02
N GLY A 95 -15.40 0.46 3.59
CA GLY A 95 -14.56 1.42 4.29
C GLY A 95 -13.09 1.04 4.10
N ALA A 96 -12.25 2.06 4.01
CA ALA A 96 -10.81 1.89 3.91
C ALA A 96 -10.10 2.89 4.82
N PHE A 97 -8.96 2.49 5.34
CA PHE A 97 -8.06 3.33 6.13
C PHE A 97 -6.62 3.04 5.71
N SER A 98 -5.77 4.05 5.80
CA SER A 98 -4.33 3.89 5.55
C SER A 98 -3.53 4.68 6.56
N HIS A 99 -2.31 4.21 6.83
CA HIS A 99 -1.32 4.89 7.65
C HIS A 99 0.03 4.80 6.95
N LEU A 100 0.67 5.95 6.78
CA LEU A 100 1.93 6.10 6.07
C LEU A 100 2.94 6.71 7.03
N ALA A 101 4.15 6.19 7.05
CA ALA A 101 5.26 6.74 7.82
C ALA A 101 6.52 6.84 6.95
N GLY A 102 7.20 7.97 7.04
CA GLY A 102 8.39 8.32 6.27
C GLY A 102 8.86 9.72 6.66
N SER A 103 9.86 10.25 5.95
CA SER A 103 10.26 11.65 6.15
C SER A 103 9.17 12.61 5.67
N GLU A 104 9.26 13.86 6.14
CA GLU A 104 8.38 14.94 5.69
C GLU A 104 8.48 15.14 4.16
N THR A 105 9.70 15.06 3.62
CA THR A 105 9.98 15.11 2.18
C THR A 105 9.27 13.98 1.42
N ALA A 106 9.38 12.73 1.89
CA ALA A 106 8.76 11.58 1.24
C ALA A 106 7.22 11.64 1.28
N ILE A 107 6.65 12.10 2.40
CA ILE A 107 5.20 12.27 2.53
C ILE A 107 4.70 13.41 1.62
N ASN A 108 5.40 14.54 1.58
CA ASN A 108 5.04 15.67 0.73
C ASN A 108 5.12 15.30 -0.76
N ASN A 109 6.18 14.59 -1.17
CA ASN A 109 6.34 14.07 -2.52
C ASN A 109 5.16 13.15 -2.91
N LEU A 110 4.68 12.31 -1.99
CA LEU A 110 3.49 11.49 -2.23
C LEU A 110 2.23 12.34 -2.39
N GLN A 111 1.99 13.30 -1.50
CA GLN A 111 0.80 14.15 -1.51
C GLN A 111 0.71 15.04 -2.75
N THR A 112 1.84 15.49 -3.27
CA THR A 112 1.95 16.33 -4.46
C THR A 112 2.07 15.54 -5.77
N SER A 113 2.18 14.21 -5.69
CA SER A 113 2.23 13.36 -6.88
C SER A 113 0.95 13.44 -7.70
N ALA A 114 1.06 13.33 -9.04
CA ALA A 114 -0.07 13.53 -9.97
C ALA A 114 -1.39 12.76 -9.63
N PRO A 115 -1.36 11.53 -9.07
CA PRO A 115 -2.59 10.83 -8.66
C PRO A 115 -3.25 11.41 -7.39
N HIS A 116 -2.48 12.10 -6.54
CA HIS A 116 -2.93 12.72 -5.29
C HIS A 116 -3.12 14.23 -5.42
N PHE A 117 -2.51 14.84 -6.45
CA PHE A 117 -2.64 16.24 -6.76
C PHE A 117 -4.07 16.55 -7.22
N SER A 118 -4.80 17.29 -6.40
CA SER A 118 -6.08 17.88 -6.80
C SER A 118 -5.79 19.24 -7.43
N PRO A 119 -5.93 19.41 -8.76
CA PRO A 119 -5.79 20.74 -9.35
C PRO A 119 -6.94 21.61 -8.84
N GLU A 120 -6.61 22.71 -8.16
CA GLU A 120 -7.58 23.75 -7.83
C GLU A 120 -8.15 24.32 -9.14
N THR A 121 -9.38 23.95 -9.48
CA THR A 121 -10.15 24.65 -10.51
C THR A 121 -10.60 25.99 -9.93
N LYS A 122 -9.96 27.07 -10.37
CA LYS A 122 -10.47 28.45 -10.22
C LYS A 122 -11.66 28.70 -11.12
#